data_AF-A0A6H2A0B0-F1
#
_entry.id   AF-A0A6H2A0B0-F1
#
_cell.length_a   1.000
_cell.length_b   1.000
_cell.length_c   1.000
_cell.angle_alpha   90.00
_cell.angle_beta   90.00
_cell.angle_gamma   90.00
#
_symmetry.space_group_name_H-M   'P 1'
#
loop_
_entity.id
_entity.type
_entity.pdbx_description
1 polymer ?
#
loop_
_entity_poly.entity_id
_entity_poly.type
_entity_poly.pdbx_seq_one_letter_code
_entity_poly.pdbx_strand_id
1 'polypeptide(L)'
;MTTNDNIYIPTPAEQKLLEVLLNPEHFGKNIRTLCSEAGVVHTVYYDGMKKPGFVKYYNDIFRELLKGKVGDIIGAAYKFATTEAKCHQDRKMLLEMAGEYREEKDINLQHSFEDELLELLDNKDNAK
;
A
#
# COMPACT_ATOMS: atom_id res chain seq x y z
N MET A 1 13.50 13.77 20.18
CA MET A 1 13.47 14.26 18.80
C MET A 1 14.41 13.37 17.99
N THR A 2 13.89 12.45 17.19
CA THR A 2 14.71 11.54 16.37
C THR A 2 14.62 11.97 14.92
N THR A 3 15.59 12.75 14.48
CA THR A 3 15.81 13.10 13.07
C THR A 3 16.29 11.86 12.33
N ASN A 4 15.38 11.16 11.66
CA ASN A 4 15.72 10.10 10.71
C ASN A 4 15.78 10.73 9.31
N ASP A 5 16.68 11.69 9.12
CA ASP A 5 16.81 12.46 7.89
C ASP A 5 17.62 11.70 6.83
N ASN A 6 17.15 10.49 6.47
CA ASN A 6 17.58 9.85 5.23
C ASN A 6 16.59 10.22 4.11
N ILE A 7 16.41 11.54 3.91
CA ILE A 7 15.58 12.09 2.85
C ILE A 7 16.33 11.86 1.54
N TYR A 8 15.83 10.95 0.73
CA TYR A 8 16.37 10.72 -0.61
C TYR A 8 16.21 11.99 -1.46
N ILE A 9 17.27 12.45 -2.10
CA ILE A 9 17.25 13.61 -2.99
C ILE A 9 17.34 13.11 -4.43
N PRO A 10 16.24 13.18 -5.21
CA PRO A 10 16.26 12.78 -6.61
C PRO A 10 17.23 13.62 -7.44
N THR A 11 17.88 12.99 -8.41
CA THR A 11 18.60 13.73 -9.46
C THR A 11 17.61 14.49 -10.36
N PRO A 12 18.06 15.49 -11.16
CA PRO A 12 17.18 16.18 -12.09
C PRO A 12 16.47 15.25 -13.09
N ALA A 13 17.12 14.17 -13.52
CA ALA A 13 16.52 13.18 -14.42
C ALA A 13 15.48 12.31 -13.69
N GLU A 14 15.78 11.89 -12.46
CA GLU A 14 14.83 11.15 -11.62
C GLU A 14 13.61 11.99 -11.26
N GLN A 15 13.78 13.30 -11.07
CA GLN A 15 12.67 14.20 -10.78
C GLN A 15 11.72 14.35 -11.98
N LYS A 16 12.27 14.51 -13.20
CA LYS A 16 11.46 14.49 -14.43
C LYS A 16 10.71 13.17 -14.60
N LEU A 17 11.38 12.06 -14.33
CA LEU A 17 10.75 10.74 -14.37
C LEU A 17 9.62 10.63 -13.32
N LEU A 18 9.86 11.14 -12.11
CA LEU A 18 8.90 11.10 -11.01
C LEU A 18 7.61 11.84 -11.35
N GLU A 19 7.70 13.03 -11.95
CA GLU A 19 6.54 13.81 -12.38
C GLU A 19 5.63 13.01 -13.33
N VAL A 20 6.21 12.26 -14.26
CA VAL A 20 5.47 11.39 -15.18
C VAL A 20 4.89 10.17 -14.46
N LEU A 21 5.64 9.54 -13.56
CA LEU A 21 5.18 8.36 -12.81
C LEU A 21 4.02 8.68 -11.85
N LEU A 22 4.00 9.87 -11.27
CA LEU A 22 2.97 10.32 -10.34
C LEU A 22 1.69 10.81 -11.05
N ASN A 23 1.71 10.95 -12.38
CA ASN A 23 0.56 11.38 -13.16
C ASN A 23 -0.38 10.20 -13.46
N PRO A 24 -1.64 10.20 -12.99
CA PRO A 24 -2.61 9.14 -13.28
C PRO A 24 -2.87 8.92 -14.78
N GLU A 25 -2.75 9.96 -15.61
CA GLU A 25 -2.93 9.88 -17.08
C GLU A 25 -1.84 9.04 -17.78
N HIS A 26 -0.81 8.63 -17.05
CA HIS A 26 0.29 7.82 -17.56
C HIS A 26 0.24 6.37 -17.05
N PHE A 27 -0.79 6.01 -16.29
CA PHE A 27 -0.96 4.66 -15.77
C PHE A 27 -1.16 3.63 -16.90
N GLY A 28 -0.52 2.46 -16.74
CA GLY A 28 -0.57 1.38 -17.72
C GLY A 28 0.29 1.60 -18.97
N LYS A 29 0.90 2.79 -19.15
CA LYS A 29 1.86 3.01 -20.22
C LYS A 29 3.13 2.20 -19.99
N ASN A 30 3.76 1.75 -21.07
CA ASN A 30 5.02 1.01 -20.98
C ASN A 30 6.18 1.95 -20.61
N ILE A 31 7.27 1.37 -20.09
CA ILE A 31 8.45 2.12 -19.62
C ILE A 31 9.07 3.00 -20.72
N ARG A 32 9.02 2.57 -22.00
CA ARG A 32 9.52 3.37 -23.12
C ARG A 32 8.74 4.67 -23.28
N THR A 33 7.43 4.56 -23.26
CA THR A 33 6.54 5.71 -23.35
C THR A 33 6.73 6.64 -22.16
N LEU A 34 6.81 6.10 -20.94
CA LEU A 34 7.05 6.89 -19.72
C LEU A 34 8.39 7.65 -19.78
N CYS A 35 9.48 7.00 -20.18
CA CYS A 35 10.78 7.66 -20.29
C CYS A 35 10.79 8.73 -21.39
N SER A 36 10.12 8.45 -22.52
CA SER A 36 9.95 9.42 -23.61
C SER A 36 9.16 10.65 -23.15
N GLU A 37 8.07 10.46 -22.41
CA GLU A 37 7.25 11.54 -21.86
C GLU A 37 8.02 12.38 -20.84
N ALA A 38 8.86 11.74 -20.03
CA ALA A 38 9.74 12.42 -19.08
C ALA A 38 10.96 13.10 -19.73
N GLY A 39 11.21 12.85 -21.02
CA GLY A 39 12.41 13.36 -21.70
C GLY A 39 13.71 12.80 -21.13
N VAL A 40 13.71 11.53 -20.70
CA VAL A 40 14.86 10.83 -20.11
C VAL A 40 15.18 9.54 -20.86
N VAL A 41 16.42 9.09 -20.75
CA VAL A 41 16.81 7.78 -21.28
C VAL A 41 16.31 6.65 -20.36
N HIS A 42 16.04 5.48 -20.94
CA HIS A 42 15.53 4.30 -20.23
C HIS A 42 16.34 3.87 -19.00
N THR A 43 17.66 4.05 -19.04
CA THR A 43 18.54 3.70 -17.91
C THR A 43 18.19 4.48 -16.66
N VAL A 44 17.71 5.72 -16.77
CA VAL A 44 17.25 6.53 -15.63
C VAL A 44 16.14 5.81 -14.86
N TYR A 45 15.19 5.19 -15.56
CA TYR A 45 14.14 4.39 -14.92
C TYR A 45 14.72 3.18 -14.20
N TYR A 46 15.46 2.33 -14.92
CA TYR A 46 15.94 1.07 -14.35
C TYR A 46 16.96 1.28 -13.23
N ASP A 47 17.81 2.29 -13.34
CA ASP A 47 18.80 2.61 -12.31
C ASP A 47 18.17 3.31 -11.11
N GLY A 48 17.16 4.17 -11.33
CA GLY A 48 16.35 4.73 -10.25
C GLY A 48 15.61 3.64 -9.47
N MET A 49 14.94 2.71 -10.17
CA MET A 49 14.18 1.63 -9.54
C MET A 49 15.04 0.61 -8.77
N LYS A 50 16.35 0.54 -9.05
CA LYS A 50 17.30 -0.25 -8.24
C LYS A 50 17.69 0.44 -6.94
N LYS A 51 17.46 1.74 -6.79
CA LYS A 51 17.80 2.50 -5.58
C LYS A 51 16.65 2.41 -4.58
N PRO A 52 16.83 1.74 -3.42
CA PRO A 52 15.77 1.63 -2.43
C PRO A 52 15.26 2.99 -1.94
N GLY A 53 16.15 3.99 -1.88
CA GLY A 53 15.79 5.37 -1.52
C GLY A 53 14.83 6.03 -2.52
N PHE A 54 15.08 5.88 -3.82
CA PHE A 54 14.18 6.43 -4.86
C PHE A 54 12.82 5.74 -4.83
N VAL A 55 12.81 4.41 -4.73
CA VAL A 55 11.57 3.62 -4.65
C VAL A 55 10.75 4.00 -3.42
N LYS A 56 11.39 4.15 -2.26
CA LYS A 56 10.72 4.62 -1.04
C LYS A 56 10.15 6.03 -1.24
N TYR A 57 10.96 6.96 -1.76
CA TYR A 57 10.54 8.34 -1.99
C TYR A 57 9.33 8.44 -2.94
N TYR A 58 9.37 7.72 -4.06
CA TYR A 58 8.27 7.62 -5.01
C TYR A 58 6.99 7.08 -4.35
N ASN A 59 7.09 5.97 -3.63
CA ASN A 59 5.94 5.36 -2.96
C ASN A 59 5.37 6.24 -1.85
N ASP A 60 6.21 6.95 -1.11
CA ASP A 60 5.77 7.87 -0.04
C ASP A 60 4.95 9.02 -0.64
N ILE A 61 5.44 9.65 -1.72
CA ILE A 61 4.68 10.71 -2.41
C ILE A 61 3.37 10.16 -2.97
N PHE A 62 3.41 8.97 -3.59
CA PHE A 62 2.22 8.35 -4.14
C PHE A 62 1.15 8.10 -3.06
N ARG A 63 1.56 7.64 -1.88
CA ARG A 63 0.68 7.46 -0.72
C ARG A 63 0.10 8.78 -0.22
N GLU A 64 0.89 9.86 -0.18
CA GLU A 64 0.38 11.19 0.19
C GLU A 64 -0.65 11.71 -0.81
N LEU A 65 -0.42 11.52 -2.11
CA LEU A 65 -1.40 11.86 -3.15
C LEU A 65 -2.69 11.05 -2.98
N LEU A 66 -2.59 9.76 -2.69
CA LEU A 66 -3.75 8.90 -2.42
C LEU A 66 -4.54 9.38 -1.18
N LYS A 67 -3.87 9.80 -0.10
CA LYS A 67 -4.54 10.35 1.09
C LYS A 67 -5.41 11.55 0.73
N GLY A 68 -4.92 12.45 -0.14
CA GLY A 68 -5.69 13.59 -0.66
C GLY A 68 -6.89 13.20 -1.53
N LYS A 69 -6.97 11.94 -1.97
CA LYS A 69 -8.03 11.40 -2.84
C LYS A 69 -8.98 10.42 -2.15
N VAL A 70 -8.77 10.12 -0.87
CA VAL A 70 -9.64 9.19 -0.12
C VAL A 70 -11.11 9.60 -0.17
N GLY A 71 -11.41 10.89 -0.07
CA GLY A 71 -12.79 11.40 -0.18
C GLY A 71 -13.45 11.09 -1.52
N ASP A 72 -12.72 11.27 -2.63
CA ASP A 72 -13.20 10.97 -3.99
C ASP A 72 -13.52 9.46 -4.14
N ILE A 73 -12.66 8.61 -3.57
CA ILE A 73 -12.82 7.15 -3.56
C ILE A 73 -14.06 6.74 -2.73
N ILE A 74 -14.20 7.28 -1.52
CA ILE A 74 -15.37 7.02 -0.66
C ILE A 74 -16.65 7.50 -1.35
N GLY A 75 -16.62 8.69 -1.97
CA GLY A 75 -17.78 9.24 -2.69
C GLY A 75 -18.18 8.38 -3.89
N ALA A 76 -17.21 7.89 -4.66
CA ALA A 76 -17.46 6.94 -5.75
C ALA A 76 -18.06 5.63 -5.22
N ALA A 77 -17.46 5.05 -4.18
CA ALA A 77 -17.98 3.84 -3.54
C ALA A 77 -19.40 4.03 -3.01
N TYR A 78 -19.71 5.15 -2.36
CA TYR A 78 -21.06 5.48 -1.89
C TYR A 78 -22.08 5.54 -3.03
N LYS A 79 -21.73 6.21 -4.14
CA LYS A 79 -22.58 6.28 -5.33
C LYS A 79 -22.90 4.87 -5.83
N PHE A 80 -21.89 4.06 -6.10
CA PHE A 80 -22.10 2.70 -6.63
C PHE A 80 -22.81 1.78 -5.63
N ALA A 81 -22.50 1.88 -4.34
CA ALA A 81 -23.15 1.12 -3.27
C ALA A 81 -24.67 1.36 -3.21
N THR A 82 -25.12 2.58 -3.53
CA THR A 82 -26.54 2.99 -3.47
C THR A 82 -27.28 2.86 -4.79
N THR A 83 -26.59 2.91 -5.94
CA THR A 83 -27.23 2.85 -7.26
C THR A 83 -27.11 1.50 -7.95
N GLU A 84 -26.05 0.72 -7.67
CA GLU A 84 -25.78 -0.55 -8.36
C GLU A 84 -26.02 -1.76 -7.45
N ALA A 85 -26.91 -2.65 -7.88
CA ALA A 85 -27.25 -3.85 -7.12
C ALA A 85 -26.03 -4.78 -6.90
N LYS A 86 -25.09 -4.81 -7.86
CA LYS A 86 -23.92 -5.70 -7.81
C LYS A 86 -22.77 -5.19 -6.91
N CYS A 87 -22.82 -3.96 -6.43
CA CYS A 87 -21.78 -3.37 -5.59
C CYS A 87 -21.92 -3.70 -4.10
N HIS A 88 -22.06 -5.00 -3.78
CA HIS A 88 -22.22 -5.45 -2.39
C HIS A 88 -20.95 -5.30 -1.55
N GLN A 89 -19.77 -5.34 -2.18
CA GLN A 89 -18.48 -5.11 -1.50
C GLN A 89 -18.34 -3.66 -1.02
N ASP A 90 -18.71 -2.69 -1.86
CA ASP A 90 -18.71 -1.26 -1.47
C ASP A 90 -19.65 -1.01 -0.29
N ARG A 91 -20.84 -1.62 -0.30
CA ARG A 91 -21.78 -1.54 0.83
C ARG A 91 -21.18 -2.12 2.11
N LYS A 92 -20.58 -3.31 2.04
CA LYS A 92 -19.94 -3.95 3.20
C LYS A 92 -18.84 -3.06 3.77
N MET A 93 -17.92 -2.60 2.92
CA MET A 93 -16.82 -1.71 3.30
C MET A 93 -17.34 -0.42 3.97
N LEU A 94 -18.35 0.23 3.41
CA LEU A 94 -18.91 1.45 3.98
C LEU A 94 -19.61 1.22 5.33
N LEU A 95 -20.34 0.11 5.49
CA LEU A 95 -20.97 -0.27 6.76
C LEU A 95 -19.92 -0.62 7.83
N GLU A 96 -18.82 -1.27 7.45
CA GLU A 96 -17.67 -1.51 8.33
C GLU A 96 -17.02 -0.19 8.77
N MET A 97 -16.79 0.73 7.82
CA MET A 97 -16.24 2.06 8.12
C MET A 97 -17.15 2.88 9.04
N ALA A 98 -18.48 2.73 8.91
CA ALA A 98 -19.47 3.37 9.77
C ALA A 98 -19.61 2.69 11.15
N GLY A 99 -19.05 1.49 11.33
CA GLY A 99 -19.19 0.69 12.55
C GLY A 99 -20.50 -0.07 12.68
N GLU A 100 -21.33 -0.07 11.64
CA GLU A 100 -22.65 -0.73 11.57
C GLU A 100 -22.55 -2.22 11.22
N TYR A 101 -21.40 -2.66 10.70
CA TYR A 101 -21.12 -4.05 10.39
C TYR A 101 -19.75 -4.48 10.95
N ARG A 102 -19.67 -5.72 11.45
CA ARG A 102 -18.42 -6.40 11.81
C ARG A 102 -18.49 -7.85 11.35
N GLU A 103 -17.40 -8.38 10.82
CA GLU A 103 -17.29 -9.81 10.56
C GLU A 103 -17.29 -10.59 11.89
N GLU A 104 -18.09 -11.65 11.94
CA GLU A 104 -17.98 -12.65 13.00
C GLU A 104 -16.63 -13.37 12.85
N LYS A 105 -15.86 -13.44 13.94
CA LYS A 105 -14.62 -14.21 13.99
C LYS A 105 -14.90 -15.52 14.71
N ASP A 106 -14.66 -16.63 14.02
CA ASP A 106 -14.57 -17.94 14.67
C ASP A 106 -13.30 -17.99 15.53
N ILE A 107 -13.48 -17.87 16.85
CA ILE A 107 -12.39 -17.98 17.81
C ILE A 107 -12.25 -19.46 18.18
N ASN A 108 -11.42 -20.20 17.45
CA ASN A 108 -11.13 -21.58 17.80
C ASN A 108 -10.05 -21.64 18.89
N LEU A 109 -10.48 -21.51 20.16
CA LEU A 109 -9.59 -21.44 21.33
C LEU A 109 -8.78 -22.73 21.60
N GLN A 110 -9.10 -23.86 20.97
CA GLN A 110 -8.46 -25.15 21.29
C GLN A 110 -6.98 -25.23 20.86
N HIS A 111 -6.59 -24.65 19.72
CA HIS A 111 -5.20 -24.76 19.25
C HIS A 111 -4.21 -23.89 20.05
N SER A 112 -4.66 -22.77 20.62
CA SER A 112 -3.78 -21.83 21.33
C SER A 112 -3.23 -22.39 22.64
N PHE A 113 -3.95 -23.27 23.32
CA PHE A 113 -3.52 -23.81 24.62
C PHE A 113 -2.67 -25.07 24.48
N GLU A 114 -2.86 -25.85 23.42
CA GLU A 114 -2.10 -27.10 23.21
C GLU A 114 -0.64 -26.81 22.87
N ASP A 115 -0.37 -25.83 22.00
CA ASP A 115 0.99 -25.45 21.62
C ASP A 115 1.78 -24.84 22.80
N GLU A 116 1.12 -23.99 23.60
CA GLU A 116 1.75 -23.33 24.75
C GLU A 116 2.00 -24.31 25.92
N LEU A 117 1.12 -25.31 26.10
CA LEU A 117 1.32 -26.39 27.07
C LEU A 117 2.43 -27.35 26.63
N LEU A 118 2.53 -27.68 25.33
CA LEU A 118 3.58 -28.54 24.79
C LEU A 118 4.96 -27.90 24.96
N GLU A 119 5.10 -26.60 24.66
CA GLU A 119 6.35 -25.87 24.91
C GLU A 119 6.74 -25.84 26.40
N LEU A 120 5.77 -25.72 27.31
CA LEU A 120 6.03 -25.74 28.75
C LEU A 120 6.43 -27.13 29.26
N LEU A 121 5.90 -28.19 28.65
CA LEU A 121 6.25 -29.58 29.00
C LEU A 121 7.65 -29.94 28.47
N ASP A 122 7.96 -29.59 27.22
CA ASP A 122 9.28 -29.85 26.60
C ASP A 122 10.43 -29.12 27.33
N ASN A 123 10.17 -27.92 27.85
CA ASN A 123 11.15 -27.17 28.64
C ASN A 123 11.39 -27.75 30.04
N LYS A 124 10.46 -28.55 30.56
CA LYS A 124 10.56 -29.16 31.90
C LYS A 124 11.40 -30.44 31.88
N ASP A 125 11.38 -31.17 30.76
CA ASP A 125 12.14 -32.41 30.58
C ASP A 125 13.62 -32.15 30.22
N ASN A 126 13.95 -30.98 29.66
CA ASN A 126 15.32 -30.55 29.36
C ASN A 126 16.07 -29.88 30.53
N ALA A 127 15.43 -29.74 31.70
CA ALA A 127 15.99 -29.07 32.88
C ALA A 127 16.55 -30.04 33.94
N LYS A 128 16.85 -31.29 33.57
CA LYS A 128 17.32 -32.35 34.49
C LYS A 128 18.75 -32.80 34.21
#